data_AF-A0A975KPT1-F1
#
_entry.id   AF-A0A975KPT1-F1
#
_cell.length_a   1.000
_cell.length_b   1.000
_cell.length_c   1.000
_cell.angle_alpha   90.00
_cell.angle_beta   90.00
_cell.angle_gamma   90.00
#
_symmetry.space_group_name_H-M   'P 1'
#
loop_
_entity.id
_entity.type
_entity.pdbx_description
1 polymer ?
#
loop_
_entity_poly.entity_id
_entity_poly.type
_entity_poly.pdbx_seq_one_letter_code
_entity_poly.pdbx_strand_id
1 'polypeptide(L)'
;MDQRQIDDISFRLKNVESFILELILLTYPLLLISENLLLSPHYLLIAVAISIGIACYLFFQIKPYSILMGLFFSLLLTTPFYFINLPVPLTVFIFMYTSWRMHANFGLQRNSRWNFLAINTIVFTIFYFITRSYLLKAHATEINKVNVLLFLLTTILFIVLRYITILILGRRLPKFEWLETSKVFAAILGVGIATYLLIYYLIEPIRTAVLAVLGFLFGGLFMFVSTAITPFIDYVIDWLDYLRWKKYQEMEKPTIYNTDNDMDGKLEIFSSRAELNIGVYVVIGAAILAAIVLYLNFRQKRHMYDESKGPAYKVRLFGRGDKKKSDVEQVYDYSIASNAVRTAYQSFENDAHQAKHPRFAGETVKEWFSRMGWRNNENLFATYDKARYGAMTLTEEEGRRFEDDLNEIRDKYFTNRR
;
A
#
# COMPACT_ATOMS: atom_id res chain seq x y z
N MET A 1 15.10 -18.95 24.57
CA MET A 1 15.01 -18.58 23.14
C MET A 1 15.53 -17.16 23.02
N ASP A 2 16.47 -16.90 22.12
CA ASP A 2 17.10 -15.57 22.00
C ASP A 2 16.09 -14.53 21.47
N GLN A 3 16.17 -13.28 21.95
CA GLN A 3 15.28 -12.19 21.55
C GLN A 3 15.27 -12.01 20.03
N ARG A 4 16.43 -12.21 19.39
CA ARG A 4 16.59 -12.18 17.94
C ARG A 4 15.69 -13.17 17.20
N GLN A 5 15.52 -14.38 17.74
CA GLN A 5 14.66 -15.38 17.11
C GLN A 5 13.17 -15.01 17.24
N ILE A 6 12.79 -14.30 18.31
CA ILE A 6 11.42 -13.80 18.50
C ILE A 6 11.14 -12.68 17.49
N ASP A 7 12.09 -11.76 17.33
CA ASP A 7 11.97 -10.64 16.39
C ASP A 7 11.90 -11.14 14.94
N ASP A 8 12.69 -12.15 14.57
CA ASP A 8 12.66 -12.78 13.25
C ASP A 8 11.31 -13.45 12.95
N ILE A 9 10.75 -14.19 13.90
CA ILE A 9 9.45 -14.86 13.72
C ILE A 9 8.33 -13.82 13.63
N SER A 10 8.37 -12.80 14.50
CA SER A 10 7.44 -11.67 14.49
C SER A 10 7.45 -10.96 13.14
N PHE A 11 8.64 -10.68 12.60
CA PHE A 11 8.81 -10.05 11.30
C PHE A 11 8.22 -10.91 10.17
N ARG A 12 8.54 -12.22 10.13
CA ARG A 12 8.04 -13.12 9.09
C ARG A 12 6.52 -13.28 9.12
N LEU A 13 5.91 -13.41 10.30
CA LEU A 13 4.46 -13.48 10.44
C LEU A 13 3.77 -12.21 9.95
N LYS A 14 4.29 -11.03 10.32
CA LYS A 14 3.74 -9.74 9.87
C LYS A 14 3.82 -9.56 8.35
N ASN A 15 4.90 -10.03 7.72
CA ASN A 15 5.05 -9.96 6.27
C ASN A 15 4.08 -10.90 5.55
N VAL A 16 3.85 -12.10 6.08
CA VAL A 16 2.87 -13.05 5.55
C VAL A 16 1.45 -12.52 5.73
N GLU A 17 1.12 -12.00 6.92
CA GLU A 17 -0.16 -11.33 7.19
C GLU A 17 -0.40 -10.21 6.15
N SER A 18 0.57 -9.30 6.00
CA SER A 18 0.47 -8.17 5.06
C SER A 18 0.30 -8.66 3.61
N PHE A 19 1.11 -9.64 3.19
CA PHE A 19 1.02 -10.21 1.84
C PHE A 19 -0.35 -10.81 1.53
N ILE A 20 -0.91 -11.64 2.43
CA ILE A 20 -2.22 -12.26 2.24
C ILE A 20 -3.30 -11.17 2.12
N LEU A 21 -3.29 -10.21 3.05
CA LEU A 21 -4.27 -9.13 3.10
C LEU A 21 -4.24 -8.25 1.85
N GLU A 22 -3.05 -7.90 1.38
CA GLU A 22 -2.86 -7.07 0.18
C GLU A 22 -3.29 -7.76 -1.11
N LEU A 23 -3.13 -9.08 -1.20
CA LEU A 23 -3.65 -9.87 -2.32
C LEU A 23 -5.16 -9.94 -2.30
N ILE A 24 -5.75 -10.06 -1.12
CA ILE A 24 -7.19 -10.16 -0.97
C ILE A 24 -7.92 -8.88 -1.38
N LEU A 25 -7.25 -7.72 -1.39
CA LEU A 25 -7.80 -6.50 -1.98
C LEU A 25 -8.06 -6.62 -3.50
N LEU A 26 -7.40 -7.55 -4.20
CA LEU A 26 -7.69 -7.82 -5.61
C LEU A 26 -9.00 -8.59 -5.83
N THR A 27 -9.69 -9.02 -4.78
CA THR A 27 -11.00 -9.69 -4.92
C THR A 27 -12.08 -8.75 -5.44
N TYR A 28 -12.02 -7.46 -5.07
CA TYR A 28 -13.00 -6.45 -5.48
C TYR A 28 -13.02 -6.19 -7.00
N PRO A 29 -11.90 -5.98 -7.71
CA PRO A 29 -11.94 -5.85 -9.17
C PRO A 29 -12.39 -7.14 -9.87
N LEU A 30 -12.11 -8.32 -9.31
CA LEU A 30 -12.55 -9.61 -9.87
C LEU A 30 -14.07 -9.80 -9.83
N LEU A 31 -14.76 -9.08 -8.95
CA LEU A 31 -16.22 -9.08 -8.86
C LEU A 31 -16.89 -8.58 -10.16
N LEU A 32 -16.20 -7.73 -10.94
CA LEU A 32 -16.73 -7.19 -12.19
C LEU A 32 -16.63 -8.18 -13.37
N ILE A 33 -15.98 -9.33 -13.18
CA ILE A 33 -15.56 -10.24 -14.26
C ILE A 33 -16.17 -11.65 -14.07
N SER A 34 -16.88 -11.89 -12.97
CA SER A 34 -17.32 -13.23 -12.57
C SER A 34 -18.56 -13.77 -13.30
N GLU A 35 -19.00 -13.18 -14.42
CA GLU A 35 -20.14 -13.70 -15.16
C GLU A 35 -19.75 -15.06 -15.81
N ASN A 36 -20.43 -16.14 -15.42
CA ASN A 36 -20.40 -17.49 -16.04
C ASN A 36 -19.22 -18.44 -15.72
N LEU A 37 -18.52 -18.27 -14.60
CA LEU A 37 -17.46 -19.21 -14.18
C LEU A 37 -17.96 -20.23 -13.15
N LEU A 38 -17.57 -21.50 -13.34
CA LEU A 38 -17.84 -22.62 -12.42
C LEU A 38 -17.40 -22.32 -10.98
N LEU A 39 -16.25 -21.65 -10.84
CA LEU A 39 -15.74 -21.16 -9.57
C LEU A 39 -15.60 -19.64 -9.64
N SER A 40 -16.20 -18.94 -8.68
CA SER A 40 -16.07 -17.50 -8.55
C SER A 40 -14.61 -17.09 -8.31
N PRO A 41 -13.97 -16.29 -9.19
CA PRO A 41 -12.54 -15.97 -9.11
C PRO A 41 -12.13 -15.29 -7.80
N HIS A 42 -13.02 -14.50 -7.20
CA HIS A 42 -12.75 -13.79 -5.95
C HIS A 42 -12.58 -14.76 -4.76
N TYR A 43 -13.38 -15.83 -4.67
CA TYR A 43 -13.19 -16.83 -3.61
C TYR A 43 -11.96 -17.70 -3.87
N LEU A 44 -11.70 -18.05 -5.13
CA LEU A 44 -10.48 -18.75 -5.52
C LEU A 44 -9.24 -17.96 -5.10
N LEU A 45 -9.24 -16.65 -5.31
CA LEU A 45 -8.13 -15.78 -4.91
C LEU A 45 -7.88 -15.79 -3.41
N ILE A 46 -8.94 -15.72 -2.60
CA ILE A 46 -8.80 -15.78 -1.14
C ILE A 46 -8.16 -17.11 -0.73
N ALA A 47 -8.67 -18.22 -1.25
CA ALA A 47 -8.17 -19.55 -0.92
C ALA A 47 -6.70 -19.74 -1.33
N VAL A 48 -6.34 -19.34 -2.56
CA VAL A 48 -4.97 -19.45 -3.07
C VAL A 48 -4.03 -18.47 -2.35
N ALA A 49 -4.45 -17.23 -2.08
CA ALA A 49 -3.63 -16.26 -1.35
C ALA A 49 -3.28 -16.76 0.05
N ILE A 50 -4.23 -17.34 0.79
CA ILE A 50 -3.98 -17.93 2.11
C ILE A 50 -3.01 -19.12 1.98
N SER A 51 -3.27 -20.03 1.04
CA SER A 51 -2.45 -21.23 0.82
C SER A 51 -1.00 -20.88 0.49
N ILE A 52 -0.81 -19.92 -0.44
CA ILE A 52 0.51 -19.42 -0.83
C ILE A 52 1.15 -18.66 0.32
N GLY A 53 0.42 -17.82 1.06
CA GLY A 53 0.95 -17.14 2.24
C GLY A 53 1.50 -18.10 3.30
N ILE A 54 0.78 -19.19 3.58
CA ILE A 54 1.24 -20.26 4.48
C ILE A 54 2.47 -20.96 3.90
N ALA A 55 2.46 -21.31 2.62
CA ALA A 55 3.60 -21.94 1.96
C ALA A 55 4.85 -21.04 2.02
N CYS A 56 4.69 -19.72 1.82
CA CYS A 56 5.75 -18.74 1.90
C CYS A 56 6.29 -18.63 3.34
N TYR A 57 5.41 -18.63 4.34
CA TYR A 57 5.82 -18.66 5.75
C TYR A 57 6.71 -19.87 6.05
N LEU A 58 6.27 -21.08 5.68
CA LEU A 58 7.00 -22.32 5.93
C LEU A 58 8.31 -22.38 5.13
N PHE A 59 8.28 -21.98 3.86
CA PHE A 59 9.45 -22.05 2.99
C PHE A 59 10.52 -21.03 3.40
N PHE A 60 10.10 -19.78 3.68
CA PHE A 60 11.01 -18.74 4.10
C PHE A 60 11.46 -18.86 5.55
N GLN A 61 10.95 -19.83 6.33
CA GLN A 61 11.60 -20.25 7.57
C GLN A 61 12.96 -20.88 7.30
N ILE A 62 13.06 -21.68 6.23
CA ILE A 62 14.22 -22.52 5.93
C ILE A 62 15.21 -21.79 5.03
N LYS A 63 14.72 -21.01 4.05
CA LYS A 63 15.56 -20.33 3.06
C LYS A 63 15.33 -18.82 3.05
N PRO A 64 16.38 -17.99 2.87
CA PRO A 64 16.20 -16.57 2.66
C PRO A 64 15.44 -16.32 1.35
N TYR A 65 14.72 -15.19 1.31
CA TYR A 65 14.01 -14.77 0.10
C TYR A 65 14.99 -14.60 -1.07
N SER A 66 14.57 -15.06 -2.25
CA SER A 66 15.21 -14.74 -3.53
C SER A 66 14.14 -14.33 -4.55
N ILE A 67 14.53 -13.48 -5.50
CA ILE A 67 13.60 -12.98 -6.54
C ILE A 67 13.01 -14.15 -7.34
N LEU A 68 13.83 -15.16 -7.66
CA LEU A 68 13.38 -16.35 -8.38
C LEU A 68 12.29 -17.12 -7.62
N MET A 69 12.43 -17.26 -6.30
CA MET A 69 11.39 -17.88 -5.46
C MET A 69 10.12 -17.03 -5.42
N GLY A 70 10.25 -15.70 -5.37
CA GLY A 70 9.11 -14.79 -5.46
C GLY A 70 8.34 -14.95 -6.77
N LEU A 71 9.05 -15.06 -7.89
CA LEU A 71 8.44 -15.31 -9.21
C LEU A 71 7.77 -16.69 -9.26
N PHE A 72 8.40 -17.73 -8.70
CA PHE A 72 7.84 -19.07 -8.64
C PHE A 72 6.51 -19.12 -7.88
N PHE A 73 6.44 -18.54 -6.67
CA PHE A 73 5.20 -18.49 -5.90
C PHE A 73 4.12 -17.63 -6.58
N SER A 74 4.52 -16.56 -7.25
CA SER A 74 3.58 -15.72 -8.01
C SER A 74 3.00 -16.47 -9.19
N LEU A 75 3.81 -17.25 -9.92
CA LEU A 75 3.36 -18.12 -10.99
C LEU A 75 2.37 -19.15 -10.45
N LEU A 76 2.75 -19.86 -9.37
CA LEU A 76 1.91 -20.85 -8.71
C LEU A 76 0.55 -20.28 -8.27
N LEU A 77 0.52 -19.05 -7.77
CA LEU A 77 -0.71 -18.35 -7.40
C LEU A 77 -1.59 -18.04 -8.62
N THR A 78 -0.99 -17.68 -9.75
CA THR A 78 -1.74 -17.28 -10.96
C THR A 78 -2.23 -18.44 -11.82
N THR A 79 -1.57 -19.60 -11.74
CA THR A 79 -1.91 -20.79 -12.54
C THR A 79 -3.39 -21.21 -12.45
N PRO A 80 -4.04 -21.26 -11.27
CA PRO A 80 -5.47 -21.58 -11.18
C PRO A 80 -6.38 -20.62 -11.96
N PHE A 81 -6.00 -19.34 -12.06
CA PHE A 81 -6.79 -18.35 -12.79
C PHE A 81 -6.76 -18.57 -14.30
N TYR A 82 -5.62 -19.02 -14.83
CA TYR A 82 -5.51 -19.41 -16.22
C TYR A 82 -6.43 -20.61 -16.53
N PHE A 83 -6.48 -21.62 -15.66
CA PHE A 83 -7.32 -22.81 -15.84
C PHE A 83 -8.83 -22.55 -15.76
N ILE A 84 -9.26 -21.50 -15.05
CA ILE A 84 -10.67 -21.06 -15.06
C ILE A 84 -10.98 -20.09 -16.21
N ASN A 85 -10.12 -20.00 -17.24
CA ASN A 85 -10.29 -19.14 -18.40
C ASN A 85 -10.39 -17.63 -18.06
N LEU A 86 -9.68 -17.18 -17.01
CA LEU A 86 -9.58 -15.74 -16.75
C LEU A 86 -8.83 -15.06 -17.91
N PRO A 87 -9.26 -13.87 -18.40
CA PRO A 87 -8.59 -13.20 -19.50
C PRO A 87 -7.08 -13.07 -19.28
N VAL A 88 -6.28 -13.45 -20.28
CA VAL A 88 -4.81 -13.46 -20.18
C VAL A 88 -4.23 -12.14 -19.65
N PRO A 89 -4.69 -10.95 -20.09
CA PRO A 89 -4.17 -9.68 -19.55
C PRO A 89 -4.38 -9.54 -18.03
N LEU A 90 -5.49 -10.04 -17.51
CA LEU A 90 -5.79 -9.98 -16.08
C LEU A 90 -4.96 -10.98 -15.29
N THR A 91 -4.76 -12.19 -15.83
CA THR A 91 -3.87 -13.19 -15.24
C THR A 91 -2.44 -12.67 -15.15
N VAL A 92 -1.94 -12.00 -16.21
CA VAL A 92 -0.64 -11.32 -16.22
C VAL A 92 -0.61 -10.19 -15.18
N PHE A 93 -1.67 -9.39 -15.06
CA PHE A 93 -1.75 -8.34 -14.04
C PHE A 93 -1.68 -8.91 -12.61
N ILE A 94 -2.43 -9.97 -12.31
CA ILE A 94 -2.37 -10.65 -11.00
C ILE A 94 -0.96 -11.18 -10.75
N PHE A 95 -0.30 -11.72 -11.77
CA PHE A 95 1.07 -12.22 -11.67
C PHE A 95 2.07 -11.11 -11.35
N MET A 96 2.00 -10.00 -12.07
CA MET A 96 2.86 -8.84 -11.84
C MET A 96 2.62 -8.22 -10.46
N TYR A 97 1.35 -8.04 -10.07
CA TYR A 97 0.99 -7.51 -8.77
C TYR A 97 1.50 -8.43 -7.64
N THR A 98 1.27 -9.74 -7.76
CA THR A 98 1.73 -10.73 -6.77
C THR A 98 3.24 -10.75 -6.67
N SER A 99 3.96 -10.73 -7.80
CA SER A 99 5.43 -10.69 -7.84
C SER A 99 5.96 -9.43 -7.15
N TRP A 100 5.35 -8.28 -7.42
CA TRP A 100 5.71 -7.03 -6.77
C TRP A 100 5.42 -7.07 -5.26
N ARG A 101 4.24 -7.54 -4.83
CA ARG A 101 3.91 -7.65 -3.41
C ARG A 101 4.82 -8.64 -2.68
N MET A 102 5.17 -9.74 -3.32
CA MET A 102 6.08 -10.75 -2.78
C MET A 102 7.47 -10.14 -2.56
N HIS A 103 7.99 -9.41 -3.54
CA HIS A 103 9.25 -8.69 -3.40
C HIS A 103 9.19 -7.60 -2.32
N ALA A 104 8.09 -6.85 -2.25
CA ALA A 104 7.92 -5.77 -1.27
C ALA A 104 7.83 -6.25 0.17
N ASN A 105 7.17 -7.40 0.42
CA ASN A 105 6.99 -7.94 1.77
C ASN A 105 8.16 -8.81 2.23
N PHE A 106 8.80 -9.57 1.34
CA PHE A 106 9.85 -10.52 1.72
C PHE A 106 11.26 -10.10 1.31
N GLY A 107 11.41 -9.27 0.27
CA GLY A 107 12.70 -8.80 -0.24
C GLY A 107 13.16 -7.47 0.36
N LEU A 108 12.24 -6.54 0.55
CA LEU A 108 12.52 -5.26 1.21
C LEU A 108 12.18 -5.41 2.70
N GLN A 109 13.10 -5.06 3.61
CA GLN A 109 12.87 -5.09 5.07
C GLN A 109 11.91 -3.98 5.51
N ARG A 110 10.70 -3.94 4.94
CA ARG A 110 9.77 -2.85 5.12
C ARG A 110 8.85 -3.11 6.30
N ASN A 111 9.16 -2.49 7.44
CA ASN A 111 8.28 -2.48 8.62
C ASN A 111 7.24 -1.35 8.54
N SER A 112 6.55 -1.24 7.39
CA SER A 112 5.55 -0.19 7.18
C SER A 112 4.26 -0.59 7.89
N ARG A 113 3.79 0.25 8.83
CA ARG A 113 2.48 0.07 9.46
C ARG A 113 1.38 0.26 8.41
N TRP A 114 0.86 -0.84 7.88
CA TRP A 114 -0.23 -0.84 6.90
C TRP A 114 -1.58 -0.86 7.63
N ASN A 115 -2.42 0.16 7.39
CA ASN A 115 -3.77 0.23 7.95
C ASN A 115 -4.76 -0.52 7.05
N PHE A 116 -4.78 -1.85 7.15
CA PHE A 116 -5.54 -2.70 6.21
C PHE A 116 -7.02 -2.37 6.23
N LEU A 117 -7.61 -2.20 7.41
CA LEU A 117 -9.04 -1.96 7.56
C LEU A 117 -9.49 -0.67 6.87
N ALA A 118 -8.70 0.41 6.99
CA ALA A 118 -8.99 1.67 6.32
C ALA A 118 -8.95 1.49 4.79
N ILE A 119 -7.93 0.81 4.28
CA ILE A 119 -7.78 0.55 2.84
C ILE A 119 -8.90 -0.38 2.34
N ASN A 120 -9.21 -1.46 3.06
CA ASN A 120 -10.31 -2.37 2.73
C ASN A 120 -11.65 -1.63 2.67
N THR A 121 -11.90 -0.73 3.61
CA THR A 121 -13.11 0.11 3.65
C THR A 121 -13.16 1.06 2.45
N ILE A 122 -12.05 1.71 2.11
CA ILE A 122 -11.97 2.60 0.94
C ILE A 122 -12.22 1.81 -0.35
N VAL A 123 -11.54 0.67 -0.53
CA VAL A 123 -11.69 -0.19 -1.71
C VAL A 123 -13.12 -0.71 -1.80
N PHE A 124 -13.69 -1.22 -0.70
CA PHE A 124 -15.10 -1.60 -0.62
C PHE A 124 -16.02 -0.47 -1.05
N THR A 125 -15.85 0.73 -0.48
CA THR A 125 -16.71 1.89 -0.77
C THR A 125 -16.64 2.27 -2.25
N ILE A 126 -15.44 2.31 -2.83
CA ILE A 126 -15.23 2.60 -4.25
C ILE A 126 -15.93 1.55 -5.11
N PHE A 127 -15.67 0.26 -4.88
CA PHE A 127 -16.26 -0.80 -5.69
C PHE A 127 -17.77 -0.91 -5.49
N TYR A 128 -18.27 -0.68 -4.28
CA TYR A 128 -19.71 -0.64 -3.99
C TYR A 128 -20.39 0.52 -4.72
N PHE A 129 -19.75 1.70 -4.75
CA PHE A 129 -20.24 2.83 -5.54
C PHE A 129 -20.21 2.53 -7.04
N ILE A 130 -19.13 1.93 -7.55
CA ILE A 130 -19.00 1.54 -8.97
C ILE A 130 -20.09 0.54 -9.35
N THR A 131 -20.26 -0.54 -8.58
CA THR A 131 -21.26 -1.57 -8.88
C THR A 131 -22.68 -1.02 -8.79
N ARG A 132 -22.96 -0.12 -7.84
CA ARG A 132 -24.27 0.53 -7.72
C ARG A 132 -24.55 1.56 -8.82
N SER A 133 -23.53 2.27 -9.29
CA SER A 133 -23.69 3.40 -10.22
C SER A 133 -23.62 2.97 -11.69
N TYR A 134 -22.70 2.09 -12.05
CA TYR A 134 -22.43 1.72 -13.44
C TYR A 134 -23.21 0.50 -13.91
N LEU A 135 -23.57 -0.42 -13.02
CA LEU A 135 -24.37 -1.58 -13.39
C LEU A 135 -25.85 -1.24 -13.21
N LEU A 136 -26.45 -0.58 -14.19
CA LEU A 136 -27.91 -0.41 -14.32
C LEU A 136 -28.65 -1.75 -14.59
N LYS A 137 -27.95 -2.89 -14.52
CA LYS A 137 -28.46 -4.22 -14.83
C LYS A 137 -29.29 -4.81 -13.68
N ALA A 138 -30.18 -5.74 -14.03
CA ALA A 138 -30.97 -6.57 -13.12
C ALA A 138 -30.12 -7.30 -12.04
N HIS A 139 -28.83 -7.55 -12.28
CA HIS A 139 -27.92 -8.25 -11.36
C HIS A 139 -27.18 -7.35 -10.37
N ALA A 140 -27.40 -6.03 -10.37
CA ALA A 140 -26.69 -5.11 -9.48
C ALA A 140 -26.90 -5.44 -7.99
N THR A 141 -28.08 -5.93 -7.63
CA THR A 141 -28.41 -6.32 -6.25
C THR A 141 -27.62 -7.55 -5.80
N GLU A 142 -27.46 -8.54 -6.68
CA GLU A 142 -26.69 -9.77 -6.42
C GLU A 142 -25.21 -9.45 -6.28
N ILE A 143 -24.66 -8.68 -7.21
CA ILE A 143 -23.27 -8.25 -7.21
C ILE A 143 -22.95 -7.44 -5.95
N ASN A 144 -23.86 -6.55 -5.51
CA ASN A 144 -23.71 -5.81 -4.27
C ASN A 144 -23.74 -6.71 -3.04
N LYS A 145 -24.62 -7.73 -2.99
CA LYS A 145 -24.61 -8.72 -1.90
C LYS A 145 -23.27 -9.45 -1.82
N VAL A 146 -22.71 -9.85 -2.96
CA VAL A 146 -21.39 -10.48 -3.02
C VAL A 146 -20.29 -9.51 -2.56
N ASN A 147 -20.37 -8.23 -2.94
CA ASN A 147 -19.40 -7.22 -2.51
C ASN A 147 -19.43 -7.00 -0.98
N VAL A 148 -20.62 -6.95 -0.38
CA VAL A 148 -20.78 -6.89 1.08
C VAL A 148 -20.26 -8.16 1.75
N LEU A 149 -20.55 -9.32 1.18
CA LEU A 149 -20.05 -10.59 1.69
C LEU A 149 -18.52 -10.64 1.65
N LEU A 150 -17.90 -10.16 0.57
CA LEU A 150 -16.45 -10.01 0.47
C LEU A 150 -15.91 -9.04 1.52
N PHE A 151 -16.52 -7.88 1.73
CA PHE A 151 -16.09 -6.94 2.77
C PHE A 151 -16.11 -7.58 4.17
N LEU A 152 -17.18 -8.30 4.51
CA LEU A 152 -17.29 -9.02 5.78
C LEU A 152 -16.24 -10.13 5.87
N LEU A 153 -16.11 -10.95 4.83
CA LEU A 153 -15.17 -12.06 4.79
C LEU A 153 -13.72 -11.60 4.93
N THR A 154 -13.33 -10.55 4.21
CA THR A 154 -11.98 -9.97 4.26
C THR A 154 -11.70 -9.31 5.60
N THR A 155 -12.69 -8.68 6.22
CA THR A 155 -12.56 -8.09 7.57
C THR A 155 -12.44 -9.16 8.65
N ILE A 156 -13.26 -10.22 8.59
CA ILE A 156 -13.15 -11.37 9.49
C ILE A 156 -11.79 -12.04 9.34
N LEU A 157 -11.35 -12.26 8.10
CA LEU A 157 -10.04 -12.86 7.86
C LEU A 157 -8.90 -11.99 8.40
N PHE A 158 -8.98 -10.67 8.26
CA PHE A 158 -8.04 -9.75 8.89
C PHE A 158 -8.01 -9.93 10.41
N ILE A 159 -9.17 -9.97 11.05
CA ILE A 159 -9.27 -10.19 12.50
C ILE A 159 -8.64 -11.53 12.88
N VAL A 160 -8.94 -12.60 12.15
CA VAL A 160 -8.41 -13.96 12.40
C VAL A 160 -6.90 -14.00 12.21
N LEU A 161 -6.36 -13.48 11.10
CA LEU A 161 -4.92 -13.46 10.84
C LEU A 161 -4.17 -12.63 11.88
N ARG A 162 -4.72 -11.47 12.24
CA ARG A 162 -4.17 -10.63 13.30
C ARG A 162 -4.21 -11.32 14.65
N TYR A 163 -5.30 -11.98 14.96
CA TYR A 163 -5.48 -12.75 16.19
C TYR A 163 -4.46 -13.90 16.26
N ILE A 164 -4.31 -14.70 15.20
CA ILE A 164 -3.30 -15.77 15.11
C ILE A 164 -1.89 -15.21 15.31
N THR A 165 -1.58 -14.08 14.67
CA THR A 165 -0.27 -13.41 14.81
C THR A 165 -0.03 -13.02 16.26
N ILE A 166 -0.98 -12.31 16.88
CA ILE A 166 -0.90 -11.93 18.30
C ILE A 166 -0.81 -13.17 19.20
N LEU A 167 -1.50 -14.26 18.86
CA LEU A 167 -1.48 -15.52 19.60
C LEU A 167 -0.10 -16.17 19.62
N ILE A 168 0.53 -16.27 18.45
CA ILE A 168 1.85 -16.88 18.30
C ILE A 168 2.90 -16.03 19.01
N LEU A 169 2.78 -14.70 18.96
CA LEU A 169 3.64 -13.78 19.71
C LEU A 169 3.34 -13.80 21.23
N GLY A 170 2.06 -13.82 21.60
CA GLY A 170 1.54 -13.61 22.95
C GLY A 170 1.67 -14.83 23.86
N ARG A 171 1.69 -16.06 23.31
CA ARG A 171 2.09 -17.27 24.05
C ARG A 171 3.50 -17.18 24.65
N ARG A 172 4.28 -16.18 24.25
CA ARG A 172 5.63 -15.92 24.75
C ARG A 172 5.69 -14.74 25.73
N LEU A 173 4.58 -14.04 25.96
CA LEU A 173 4.46 -12.95 26.94
C LEU A 173 3.65 -13.44 28.16
N PRO A 174 4.19 -13.33 29.38
CA PRO A 174 3.61 -13.96 30.58
C PRO A 174 2.32 -13.32 31.12
N LYS A 175 1.78 -12.27 30.50
CA LYS A 175 0.59 -11.53 30.98
C LYS A 175 -0.34 -11.10 29.84
N PHE A 176 -0.70 -12.04 28.97
CA PHE A 176 -1.62 -11.73 27.88
C PHE A 176 -3.08 -11.86 28.34
N GLU A 177 -3.77 -10.73 28.53
CA GLU A 177 -5.18 -10.69 28.91
C GLU A 177 -6.09 -10.85 27.69
N TRP A 178 -6.61 -12.06 27.53
CA TRP A 178 -7.47 -12.45 26.41
C TRP A 178 -8.75 -11.61 26.28
N LEU A 179 -9.35 -11.24 27.41
CA LEU A 179 -10.58 -10.45 27.46
C LEU A 179 -10.37 -9.01 26.97
N GLU A 180 -9.19 -8.43 27.19
CA GLU A 180 -8.91 -7.07 26.71
C GLU A 180 -8.72 -7.06 25.20
N THR A 181 -8.00 -8.05 24.67
CA THR A 181 -7.76 -8.17 23.23
C THR A 181 -9.06 -8.41 22.47
N SER A 182 -9.96 -9.26 22.98
CA SER A 182 -11.24 -9.53 22.34
C SER A 182 -12.16 -8.30 22.30
N LYS A 183 -12.12 -7.43 23.33
CA LYS A 183 -12.83 -6.13 23.32
C LYS A 183 -12.37 -5.22 22.20
N VAL A 184 -11.06 -5.14 21.95
CA VAL A 184 -10.51 -4.34 20.84
C VAL A 184 -11.00 -4.88 19.50
N PHE A 185 -11.01 -6.20 19.31
CA PHE A 185 -11.53 -6.80 18.08
C PHE A 185 -13.05 -6.60 17.92
N ALA A 186 -13.82 -6.70 18.99
CA ALA A 186 -15.26 -6.42 18.98
C ALA A 186 -15.53 -4.95 18.61
N ALA A 187 -14.75 -4.01 19.15
CA ALA A 187 -14.85 -2.60 18.79
C ALA A 187 -14.53 -2.36 17.31
N ILE A 188 -13.46 -2.97 16.79
CA ILE A 188 -13.09 -2.89 15.37
C ILE A 188 -14.22 -3.42 14.47
N LEU A 189 -14.79 -4.58 14.83
CA LEU A 189 -15.88 -5.19 14.09
C LEU A 189 -17.15 -4.32 14.15
N GLY A 190 -17.46 -3.75 15.33
CA GLY A 190 -18.55 -2.81 15.51
C GLY A 190 -18.41 -1.56 14.65
N VAL A 191 -17.20 -0.98 14.55
CA VAL A 191 -16.91 0.14 13.64
C VAL A 191 -17.10 -0.27 12.18
N GLY A 192 -16.68 -1.48 11.80
CA GLY A 192 -16.89 -2.03 10.46
C GLY A 192 -18.37 -2.15 10.10
N ILE A 193 -19.20 -2.69 11.00
CA ILE A 193 -20.65 -2.80 10.82
C ILE A 193 -21.29 -1.41 10.74
N ALA A 194 -20.93 -0.49 11.63
CA ALA A 194 -21.46 0.86 11.63
C ALA A 194 -21.13 1.59 10.31
N THR A 195 -19.90 1.43 9.82
CA THR A 195 -19.46 1.99 8.54
C THR A 195 -20.23 1.40 7.37
N TYR A 196 -20.47 0.08 7.38
CA TYR A 196 -21.30 -0.57 6.36
C TYR A 196 -22.73 -0.03 6.36
N LEU A 197 -23.39 0.05 7.53
CA LEU A 197 -24.74 0.58 7.64
C LEU A 197 -24.81 2.02 7.15
N LEU A 198 -23.83 2.85 7.53
CA LEU A 198 -23.71 4.23 7.09
C LEU A 198 -23.61 4.31 5.55
N ILE A 199 -22.73 3.51 4.93
CA ILE A 199 -22.60 3.47 3.47
C ILE A 199 -23.90 2.99 2.83
N TYR A 200 -24.51 1.91 3.33
CA TYR A 200 -25.73 1.34 2.78
C TYR A 200 -26.90 2.34 2.74
N TYR A 201 -27.10 3.11 3.81
CA TYR A 201 -28.18 4.10 3.87
C TYR A 201 -27.84 5.42 3.14
N LEU A 202 -26.56 5.84 3.14
CA LEU A 202 -26.16 7.10 2.49
C LEU A 202 -25.86 6.97 0.99
N ILE A 203 -25.61 5.77 0.47
CA ILE A 203 -25.22 5.59 -0.94
C ILE A 203 -26.29 6.11 -1.90
N GLU A 204 -27.57 5.86 -1.62
CA GLU A 204 -28.66 6.24 -2.53
C GLU A 204 -28.87 7.76 -2.59
N PRO A 205 -28.97 8.50 -1.47
CA PRO A 205 -29.07 9.96 -1.54
C PRO A 205 -27.80 10.58 -2.13
N ILE A 206 -26.60 10.06 -1.80
CA ILE A 206 -25.34 10.53 -2.40
C ILE A 206 -25.34 10.28 -3.91
N ARG A 207 -25.74 9.10 -4.37
CA ARG A 207 -25.84 8.76 -5.78
C ARG A 207 -26.79 9.70 -6.50
N THR A 208 -28.00 9.91 -5.97
CA THR A 208 -28.98 10.83 -6.56
C THR A 208 -28.45 12.25 -6.60
N ALA A 209 -27.77 12.72 -5.54
CA ALA A 209 -27.15 14.04 -5.52
C ALA A 209 -26.02 14.17 -6.56
N VAL A 210 -25.14 13.17 -6.66
CA VAL A 210 -24.06 13.13 -7.65
C VAL A 210 -24.63 13.11 -9.07
N LEU A 211 -25.64 12.27 -9.33
CA LEU A 211 -26.31 12.22 -10.64
C LEU A 211 -27.04 13.52 -10.96
N ALA A 212 -27.65 14.18 -9.98
CA ALA A 212 -28.28 15.49 -10.17
C ALA A 212 -27.25 16.58 -10.49
N VAL A 213 -26.11 16.61 -9.78
CA VAL A 213 -25.02 17.56 -10.03
C VAL A 213 -24.37 17.31 -11.39
N LEU A 214 -24.05 16.05 -11.71
CA LEU A 214 -23.51 15.69 -13.02
C LEU A 214 -24.52 15.96 -14.13
N GLY A 215 -25.80 15.62 -13.92
CA GLY A 215 -26.88 15.90 -14.86
C GLY A 215 -27.07 17.40 -15.08
N PHE A 216 -26.91 18.23 -14.04
CA PHE A 216 -26.95 19.68 -14.16
C PHE A 216 -25.72 20.23 -14.93
N LEU A 217 -24.51 19.81 -14.55
CA LEU A 217 -23.26 20.28 -15.18
C LEU A 217 -23.16 19.84 -16.64
N PHE A 218 -23.35 18.54 -16.89
CA PHE A 218 -23.28 17.99 -18.24
C PHE A 218 -24.52 18.33 -19.04
N GLY A 219 -25.73 18.34 -18.46
CA GLY A 219 -26.93 18.76 -19.17
C GLY A 219 -26.85 20.22 -19.61
N GLY A 220 -26.36 21.11 -18.74
CA GLY A 220 -26.08 22.50 -19.10
C GLY A 220 -25.00 22.63 -20.18
N LEU A 221 -23.90 21.88 -20.05
CA LEU A 221 -22.84 21.86 -21.06
C LEU A 221 -23.33 21.30 -22.40
N PHE A 222 -24.08 20.20 -22.41
CA PHE A 222 -24.64 19.60 -23.61
C PHE A 222 -25.67 20.51 -24.25
N MET A 223 -26.52 21.19 -23.48
CA MET A 223 -27.47 22.16 -24.02
C MET A 223 -26.73 23.35 -24.65
N PHE A 224 -25.67 23.85 -24.01
CA PHE A 224 -24.85 24.92 -24.56
C PHE A 224 -24.14 24.48 -25.85
N VAL A 225 -23.47 23.33 -25.83
CA VAL A 225 -22.77 22.75 -26.98
C VAL A 225 -23.74 22.40 -28.11
N SER A 226 -24.90 21.80 -27.80
CA SER A 226 -25.91 21.48 -28.81
C SER A 226 -26.41 22.76 -29.45
N THR A 227 -26.81 23.76 -28.67
CA THR A 227 -27.31 25.04 -29.19
C THR A 227 -26.26 25.75 -30.05
N ALA A 228 -24.99 25.69 -29.68
CA ALA A 228 -23.89 26.27 -30.45
C ALA A 228 -23.61 25.50 -31.76
N ILE A 229 -23.78 24.17 -31.76
CA ILE A 229 -23.48 23.30 -32.90
C ILE A 229 -24.69 23.13 -33.83
N THR A 230 -25.92 23.29 -33.35
CA THR A 230 -27.17 23.19 -34.15
C THR A 230 -27.09 23.95 -35.48
N PRO A 231 -26.71 25.24 -35.54
CA PRO A 231 -26.67 25.95 -36.83
C PRO A 231 -25.65 25.35 -37.81
N PHE A 232 -24.57 24.74 -37.31
CA PHE A 232 -23.61 24.03 -38.15
C PHE A 232 -24.17 22.69 -38.64
N ILE A 233 -24.88 21.93 -37.79
CA ILE A 233 -25.55 20.70 -38.18
C ILE A 233 -26.62 21.00 -39.24
N ASP A 234 -27.44 22.02 -39.03
CA ASP A 234 -28.49 22.43 -39.97
C ASP A 234 -27.88 22.80 -41.33
N TYR A 235 -26.78 23.57 -41.33
CA TYR A 235 -26.02 23.87 -42.54
C TYR A 235 -25.50 22.62 -43.27
N VAL A 236 -25.01 21.61 -42.53
CA VAL A 236 -24.54 20.35 -43.12
C VAL A 236 -25.72 19.55 -43.69
N ILE A 237 -26.87 19.52 -43.03
CA ILE A 237 -28.08 18.86 -43.51
C ILE A 237 -28.56 19.53 -44.80
N ASP A 238 -28.69 20.86 -44.81
CA ASP A 238 -29.09 21.64 -45.98
C ASP A 238 -28.15 21.40 -47.17
N TRP A 239 -26.84 21.35 -46.91
CA TRP A 239 -25.84 21.05 -47.93
C TRP A 239 -25.97 19.62 -48.48
N LEU A 240 -26.20 18.62 -47.62
CA LEU A 240 -26.43 17.24 -48.04
C LEU A 240 -27.71 17.09 -48.84
N ASP A 241 -28.77 17.79 -48.46
CA ASP A 241 -30.05 17.76 -49.15
C ASP A 241 -29.98 18.48 -50.50
N TYR A 242 -29.23 19.57 -50.59
CA TYR A 242 -28.88 20.21 -51.87
C TYR A 242 -28.13 19.24 -52.81
N LEU A 243 -27.13 18.51 -52.30
CA LEU A 243 -26.40 17.51 -53.07
C LEU A 243 -27.31 16.36 -53.54
N ARG A 244 -28.22 15.88 -52.68
CA ARG A 244 -29.22 14.87 -53.07
C ARG A 244 -30.14 15.40 -54.17
N TRP A 245 -30.69 16.60 -54.00
CA TRP A 245 -31.58 17.22 -54.99
C TRP A 245 -30.90 17.37 -56.35
N LYS A 246 -29.65 17.84 -56.38
CA LYS A 246 -28.85 17.95 -57.60
C LYS A 246 -28.68 16.60 -58.29
N LYS A 247 -28.40 15.54 -57.51
CA LYS A 247 -28.29 14.18 -58.04
C LYS A 247 -29.63 13.65 -58.59
N TYR A 248 -30.75 13.99 -57.96
CA TYR A 248 -32.09 13.65 -58.48
C TYR A 248 -32.40 14.35 -59.80
N GLN A 249 -32.06 15.63 -59.95
CA GLN A 249 -32.23 16.35 -61.23
C GLN A 249 -31.31 15.80 -62.34
N GLU A 250 -30.09 15.40 -62.00
CA GLU A 250 -29.20 14.75 -62.98
C GLU A 250 -29.69 13.34 -63.38
N MET A 251 -30.45 12.66 -62.51
CA MET A 251 -31.09 11.37 -62.78
C MET A 251 -32.47 11.49 -63.45
N GLU A 252 -33.00 12.70 -63.66
CA GLU A 252 -34.24 12.96 -64.39
C GLU A 252 -34.00 12.92 -65.91
N LYS A 253 -33.54 11.75 -66.39
CA LYS A 253 -33.91 11.26 -67.72
C LYS A 253 -34.98 10.19 -67.52
N PRO A 254 -36.17 10.30 -68.14
CA PRO A 254 -37.26 9.38 -67.89
C PRO A 254 -36.95 8.03 -68.52
N THR A 255 -36.42 7.10 -67.74
CA THR A 255 -36.58 5.66 -68.04
C THR A 255 -37.75 5.17 -67.20
N ILE A 256 -38.90 5.10 -67.87
CA ILE A 256 -40.08 4.36 -67.42
C ILE A 256 -39.64 2.89 -67.27
N TYR A 257 -39.39 2.46 -66.05
CA TYR A 257 -39.40 1.04 -65.71
C TYR A 257 -40.36 0.84 -64.55
N ASN A 258 -41.48 0.21 -64.88
CA ASN A 258 -42.30 -0.50 -63.91
C ASN A 258 -41.39 -1.51 -63.20
N THR A 259 -41.28 -1.40 -61.90
CA THR A 259 -40.86 -2.53 -61.07
C THR A 259 -41.71 -2.47 -59.82
N ASP A 260 -42.50 -3.53 -59.68
CA ASP A 260 -43.39 -3.78 -58.57
C ASP A 260 -42.68 -3.62 -57.23
N ASN A 261 -43.37 -2.91 -56.35
CA ASN A 261 -43.03 -2.74 -54.95
C ASN A 261 -43.22 -4.06 -54.22
N ASP A 262 -42.13 -4.80 -54.03
CA ASP A 262 -41.93 -5.70 -52.89
C ASP A 262 -40.61 -5.35 -52.22
N MET A 263 -40.61 -4.21 -51.52
CA MET A 263 -39.65 -3.95 -50.45
C MET A 263 -40.45 -3.65 -49.19
N ASP A 264 -40.89 -4.72 -48.55
CA ASP A 264 -41.27 -4.78 -47.15
C ASP A 264 -39.99 -4.59 -46.31
N GLY A 265 -39.46 -3.36 -46.36
CA GLY A 265 -38.33 -2.90 -45.57
C GLY A 265 -38.80 -2.65 -44.15
N LYS A 266 -39.04 -3.74 -43.41
CA LYS A 266 -39.03 -3.70 -41.95
C LYS A 266 -37.72 -3.03 -41.54
N LEU A 267 -37.82 -1.81 -41.02
CA LEU A 267 -36.81 -1.26 -40.13
C LEU A 267 -36.68 -2.25 -38.97
N GLU A 268 -35.80 -3.23 -39.13
CA GLU A 268 -35.14 -3.87 -38.00
C GLU A 268 -34.32 -2.76 -37.35
N ILE A 269 -35.00 -2.08 -36.42
CA ILE A 269 -34.39 -1.26 -35.40
C ILE A 269 -33.21 -2.05 -34.88
N PHE A 270 -32.01 -1.51 -35.10
CA PHE A 270 -30.72 -1.92 -34.58
C PHE A 270 -30.84 -2.39 -33.12
N SER A 271 -31.25 -3.63 -32.89
CA SER A 271 -30.93 -4.38 -31.69
C SER A 271 -29.54 -4.95 -31.91
N SER A 272 -28.58 -4.04 -32.14
CA SER A 272 -27.19 -4.35 -31.95
C SER A 272 -27.05 -4.61 -30.46
N ARG A 273 -27.12 -5.90 -30.08
CA ARG A 273 -26.27 -6.40 -29.02
C ARG A 273 -24.92 -5.78 -29.32
N ALA A 274 -24.56 -4.74 -28.56
CA ALA A 274 -23.22 -4.23 -28.54
C ALA A 274 -22.38 -5.40 -28.01
N GLU A 275 -21.94 -6.25 -28.92
CA GLU A 275 -20.76 -7.07 -28.75
C GLU A 275 -19.67 -6.06 -28.40
N LEU A 276 -19.49 -5.87 -27.09
CA LEU A 276 -18.58 -4.91 -26.53
C LEU A 276 -17.21 -5.25 -27.09
N ASN A 277 -16.81 -4.44 -28.07
CA ASN A 277 -15.67 -4.69 -28.92
C ASN A 277 -14.44 -4.82 -28.01
N ILE A 278 -13.90 -6.03 -27.91
CA ILE A 278 -12.75 -6.38 -27.05
C ILE A 278 -11.59 -5.39 -27.28
N GLY A 279 -11.48 -4.84 -28.50
CA GLY A 279 -10.54 -3.78 -28.84
C GLY A 279 -10.65 -2.53 -27.95
N VAL A 280 -11.85 -2.11 -27.55
CA VAL A 280 -12.04 -0.93 -26.68
C VAL A 280 -11.50 -1.20 -25.27
N TYR A 281 -11.72 -2.40 -24.73
CA TYR A 281 -11.14 -2.77 -23.42
C TYR A 281 -9.63 -2.96 -23.47
N VAL A 282 -9.08 -3.47 -24.59
CA VAL A 282 -7.64 -3.55 -24.80
C VAL A 282 -7.02 -2.15 -24.88
N VAL A 283 -7.66 -1.21 -25.56
CA VAL A 283 -7.20 0.19 -25.65
C VAL A 283 -7.28 0.90 -24.31
N ILE A 284 -8.39 0.76 -23.57
CA ILE A 284 -8.54 1.34 -22.22
C ILE A 284 -7.53 0.70 -21.25
N GLY A 285 -7.35 -0.62 -21.31
CA GLY A 285 -6.37 -1.35 -20.51
C GLY A 285 -4.93 -0.92 -20.81
N ALA A 286 -4.59 -0.75 -22.10
CA ALA A 286 -3.29 -0.24 -22.53
C ALA A 286 -3.06 1.22 -22.09
N ALA A 287 -4.09 2.06 -22.15
CA ALA A 287 -4.02 3.45 -21.70
C ALA A 287 -3.79 3.55 -20.17
N ILE A 288 -4.47 2.69 -19.38
CA ILE A 288 -4.26 2.62 -17.92
C ILE A 288 -2.87 2.08 -17.60
N LEU A 289 -2.40 1.05 -18.30
CA LEU A 289 -1.03 0.52 -18.15
C LEU A 289 0.02 1.58 -18.51
N ALA A 290 -0.17 2.29 -19.62
CA ALA A 290 0.69 3.40 -20.02
C ALA A 290 0.69 4.52 -18.97
N ALA A 291 -0.47 4.88 -18.42
CA ALA A 291 -0.58 5.87 -17.35
C ALA A 291 0.13 5.42 -16.06
N ILE A 292 0.03 4.14 -15.69
CA ILE A 292 0.74 3.57 -14.53
C ILE A 292 2.25 3.56 -14.78
N VAL A 293 2.72 3.13 -15.95
CA VAL A 293 4.14 3.13 -16.32
C VAL A 293 4.69 4.56 -16.34
N LEU A 294 3.95 5.52 -16.91
CA LEU A 294 4.30 6.94 -16.87
C LEU A 294 4.36 7.44 -15.43
N TYR A 295 3.34 7.15 -14.61
CA TYR A 295 3.30 7.55 -13.20
C TYR A 295 4.50 7.00 -12.40
N LEU A 296 4.84 5.72 -12.58
CA LEU A 296 5.99 5.09 -11.94
C LEU A 296 7.32 5.69 -12.42
N ASN A 297 7.47 5.94 -13.72
CA ASN A 297 8.64 6.62 -14.28
C ASN A 297 8.77 8.06 -13.78
N PHE A 298 7.67 8.81 -13.67
CA PHE A 298 7.67 10.15 -13.09
C PHE A 298 8.04 10.14 -11.61
N ARG A 299 7.65 9.08 -10.87
CA ARG A 299 8.02 8.94 -9.46
C ARG A 299 9.48 8.53 -9.26
N GLN A 300 10.03 7.65 -10.11
CA GLN A 300 11.45 7.29 -10.09
C GLN A 300 12.35 8.48 -10.40
N LYS A 301 11.97 9.33 -11.37
CA LYS A 301 12.72 10.56 -11.68
C LYS A 301 12.74 11.56 -10.53
N ARG A 302 11.69 11.61 -9.71
CA ARG A 302 11.67 12.45 -8.49
C ARG A 302 12.53 11.90 -7.36
N HIS A 303 12.71 10.58 -7.27
CA HIS A 303 13.62 9.97 -6.29
C HIS A 303 15.09 10.09 -6.69
N MET A 304 15.42 10.06 -7.99
CA MET A 304 16.82 10.19 -8.44
C MET A 304 17.39 11.61 -8.34
N TYR A 305 16.56 12.64 -8.23
CA TYR A 305 17.05 14.02 -8.04
C TYR A 305 17.32 14.37 -6.57
N ASP A 306 16.88 13.55 -5.62
CA ASP A 306 17.03 13.78 -4.18
C ASP A 306 18.00 12.80 -3.49
N GLU A 307 18.52 11.79 -4.21
CA GLU A 307 19.47 10.79 -3.68
C GLU A 307 20.95 11.09 -3.94
N SER A 308 21.30 12.23 -4.55
CA SER A 308 22.71 12.62 -4.78
C SER A 308 23.41 13.22 -3.56
N LYS A 309 22.74 13.32 -2.39
CA LYS A 309 23.34 13.83 -1.13
C LYS A 309 22.98 13.03 0.13
N GLY A 310 22.92 11.70 0.04
CA GLY A 310 22.79 10.85 1.22
C GLY A 310 23.80 9.70 1.20
N PRO A 311 24.73 9.58 2.18
CA PRO A 311 25.64 8.44 2.22
C PRO A 311 24.84 7.17 2.49
N ALA A 312 24.88 6.25 1.53
CA ALA A 312 24.25 4.94 1.60
C ALA A 312 24.78 4.16 2.82
N TYR A 313 23.94 4.08 3.84
CA TYR A 313 24.20 3.35 5.08
C TYR A 313 24.09 1.84 4.82
N LYS A 314 25.21 1.20 4.43
CA LYS A 314 25.33 -0.26 4.45
C LYS A 314 25.62 -0.71 5.88
N VAL A 315 24.58 -1.03 6.66
CA VAL A 315 24.75 -1.72 7.94
C VAL A 315 25.16 -3.17 7.67
N ARG A 316 26.46 -3.46 7.75
CA ARG A 316 26.94 -4.82 8.01
C ARG A 316 26.83 -5.07 9.51
N LEU A 317 25.80 -5.79 9.94
CA LEU A 317 25.70 -6.32 11.30
C LEU A 317 26.79 -7.39 11.48
N PHE A 318 27.83 -7.07 12.24
CA PHE A 318 28.84 -8.03 12.68
C PHE A 318 28.20 -9.05 13.62
N GLY A 319 28.13 -10.30 13.16
CA GLY A 319 27.94 -11.47 14.01
C GLY A 319 29.25 -11.79 14.73
N ARG A 320 29.19 -11.85 16.06
CA ARG A 320 30.26 -12.31 16.94
C ARG A 320 30.30 -13.84 16.86
N GLY A 321 31.38 -14.41 16.33
CA GLY A 321 31.57 -15.86 16.23
C GLY A 321 32.99 -16.24 15.79
N ASP A 322 33.81 -16.54 16.80
CA ASP A 322 35.03 -17.36 16.84
C ASP A 322 36.23 -17.17 15.90
N LYS A 323 37.35 -16.98 16.59
CA LYS A 323 38.77 -17.01 16.20
C LYS A 323 39.11 -17.90 15.00
N LYS A 324 39.69 -17.27 13.97
CA LYS A 324 40.84 -17.83 13.24
C LYS A 324 41.88 -16.74 13.05
N LYS A 325 43.11 -17.06 13.48
CA LYS A 325 44.32 -16.27 13.30
C LYS A 325 44.60 -16.12 11.80
N SER A 326 44.70 -14.89 11.32
CA SER A 326 45.50 -14.53 10.15
C SER A 326 45.97 -13.10 10.30
N ASP A 327 47.14 -12.83 9.74
CA ASP A 327 48.07 -11.77 10.12
C ASP A 327 47.57 -10.33 10.11
N VAL A 328 48.27 -9.56 10.93
CA VAL A 328 48.04 -8.18 11.35
C VAL A 328 48.18 -7.22 10.16
N GLU A 329 47.06 -6.61 9.80
CA GLU A 329 47.04 -5.22 9.34
C GLU A 329 46.18 -4.46 10.36
N GLN A 330 46.80 -3.53 11.10
CA GLN A 330 46.16 -2.76 12.16
C GLN A 330 45.10 -1.81 11.57
N VAL A 331 43.92 -2.34 11.27
CA VAL A 331 42.71 -1.52 11.15
C VAL A 331 42.23 -1.26 12.57
N TYR A 332 42.62 -0.11 13.11
CA TYR A 332 42.22 0.34 14.44
C TYR A 332 40.69 0.39 14.56
N ASP A 333 40.15 -0.28 15.57
CA ASP A 333 38.72 -0.39 15.84
C ASP A 333 38.22 0.80 16.69
N TYR A 334 37.83 1.88 16.01
CA TYR A 334 37.34 3.11 16.62
C TYR A 334 35.92 2.99 17.24
N SER A 335 35.31 1.79 17.23
CA SER A 335 34.01 1.55 17.88
C SER A 335 34.09 1.62 19.42
N ILE A 336 35.29 1.46 19.98
CA ILE A 336 35.55 1.44 21.43
C ILE A 336 35.34 2.83 22.06
N ALA A 337 35.84 3.89 21.41
CA ALA A 337 35.76 5.26 21.94
C ALA A 337 34.32 5.78 22.04
N SER A 338 33.47 5.47 21.05
CA SER A 338 32.05 5.85 21.08
C SER A 338 31.29 5.15 22.21
N ASN A 339 31.63 3.89 22.51
CA ASN A 339 31.03 3.18 23.63
C ASN A 339 31.51 3.71 24.99
N ALA A 340 32.79 4.06 25.11
CA ALA A 340 33.34 4.66 26.33
C ALA A 340 32.61 5.95 26.72
N VAL A 341 32.38 6.86 25.76
CA VAL A 341 31.64 8.13 25.99
C VAL A 341 30.21 7.86 26.46
N ARG A 342 29.51 6.89 25.85
CA ARG A 342 28.13 6.53 26.28
C ARG A 342 28.10 5.96 27.68
N THR A 343 29.05 5.08 28.02
CA THR A 343 29.16 4.47 29.35
C THR A 343 29.50 5.50 30.42
N ALA A 344 30.47 6.39 30.15
CA ALA A 344 30.85 7.47 31.06
C ALA A 344 29.67 8.42 31.34
N TYR A 345 28.94 8.83 30.28
CA TYR A 345 27.76 9.68 30.44
C TYR A 345 26.64 9.00 31.25
N GLN A 346 26.36 7.71 30.98
CA GLN A 346 25.33 6.98 31.72
C GLN A 346 25.68 6.82 33.20
N SER A 347 26.96 6.59 33.52
CA SER A 347 27.44 6.57 34.91
C SER A 347 27.24 7.92 35.57
N PHE A 348 27.64 9.01 34.90
CA PHE A 348 27.46 10.37 35.41
C PHE A 348 25.98 10.74 35.65
N GLU A 349 25.07 10.36 34.74
CA GLU A 349 23.62 10.62 34.91
C GLU A 349 23.05 9.88 36.12
N ASN A 350 23.51 8.65 36.37
CA ASN A 350 23.14 7.89 37.57
C ASN A 350 23.68 8.54 38.85
N ASP A 351 24.94 8.98 38.85
CA ASP A 351 25.56 9.66 39.99
C ASP A 351 24.84 10.98 40.31
N ALA A 352 24.52 11.76 39.27
CA ALA A 352 23.74 12.99 39.41
C ALA A 352 22.34 12.73 39.98
N HIS A 353 21.69 11.65 39.55
CA HIS A 353 20.39 11.24 40.10
C HIS A 353 20.49 10.91 41.60
N GLN A 354 21.54 10.17 42.01
CA GLN A 354 21.79 9.86 43.43
C GLN A 354 22.12 11.12 44.26
N ALA A 355 22.81 12.09 43.65
CA ALA A 355 23.11 13.38 44.26
C ALA A 355 21.91 14.36 44.33
N LYS A 356 20.70 13.94 43.94
CA LYS A 356 19.47 14.78 43.85
C LYS A 356 19.57 15.90 42.80
N HIS A 357 20.30 15.63 41.73
CA HIS A 357 20.46 16.53 40.59
C HIS A 357 19.97 15.88 39.28
N PRO A 358 18.75 15.30 39.22
CA PRO A 358 18.31 14.57 38.04
C PRO A 358 18.04 15.49 36.84
N ARG A 359 18.17 14.90 35.65
CA ARG A 359 17.67 15.49 34.39
C ARG A 359 16.16 15.30 34.29
N PHE A 360 15.43 16.32 33.85
CA PHE A 360 13.99 16.20 33.64
C PHE A 360 13.63 15.53 32.32
N ALA A 361 12.46 14.90 32.26
CA ALA A 361 11.95 14.28 31.04
C ALA A 361 11.71 15.34 29.97
N GLY A 362 12.32 15.18 28.80
CA GLY A 362 12.24 16.14 27.69
C GLY A 362 13.34 17.21 27.69
N GLU A 363 14.17 17.29 28.73
CA GLU A 363 15.28 18.22 28.83
C GLU A 363 16.51 17.70 28.05
N THR A 364 17.14 18.56 27.25
CA THR A 364 18.41 18.26 26.58
C THR A 364 19.59 18.29 27.57
N VAL A 365 20.72 17.65 27.22
CA VAL A 365 21.91 17.66 28.08
C VAL A 365 22.42 19.09 28.31
N LYS A 366 22.38 19.93 27.28
CA LYS A 366 22.79 21.34 27.35
C LYS A 366 21.87 22.16 28.28
N GLU A 367 20.55 21.99 28.14
CA GLU A 367 19.58 22.66 29.02
C GLU A 367 19.75 22.21 30.47
N TRP A 368 19.96 20.91 30.70
CA TRP A 368 20.20 20.35 32.02
C TRP A 368 21.44 20.94 32.68
N PHE A 369 22.58 20.93 31.99
CA PHE A 369 23.84 21.50 32.51
C PHE A 369 23.70 23.00 32.80
N SER A 370 23.01 23.73 31.93
CA SER A 370 22.74 25.15 32.12
C SER A 370 21.85 25.41 33.34
N ARG A 371 20.81 24.60 33.57
CA ARG A 371 19.91 24.71 34.72
C ARG A 371 20.64 24.44 36.03
N MET A 372 21.55 23.47 36.04
CA MET A 372 22.34 23.13 37.22
C MET A 372 23.47 24.12 37.52
N GLY A 373 23.72 25.10 36.64
CA GLY A 373 24.85 26.01 36.75
C GLY A 373 26.20 25.31 36.59
N TRP A 374 26.23 24.15 35.92
CA TRP A 374 27.47 23.47 35.58
C TRP A 374 28.14 24.19 34.41
N ARG A 375 29.46 24.06 34.30
CA ARG A 375 30.24 24.76 33.28
C ARG A 375 29.74 24.37 31.88
N ASN A 376 29.31 25.35 31.10
CA ASN A 376 28.95 25.14 29.70
C ASN A 376 30.23 24.93 28.87
N ASN A 377 30.60 23.67 28.65
CA ASN A 377 31.71 23.30 27.79
C ASN A 377 31.16 22.82 26.44
N GLU A 378 31.30 23.65 25.40
CA GLU A 378 30.82 23.32 24.05
C GLU A 378 31.47 22.05 23.49
N ASN A 379 32.73 21.76 23.85
CA ASN A 379 33.44 20.57 23.42
C ASN A 379 32.86 19.29 24.05
N LEU A 380 32.39 19.38 25.30
CA LEU A 380 31.72 18.26 25.97
C LEU A 380 30.42 17.90 25.24
N PHE A 381 29.60 18.91 24.91
CA PHE A 381 28.32 18.68 24.21
C PHE A 381 28.55 18.17 22.78
N ALA A 382 29.52 18.73 22.05
CA ALA A 382 29.88 18.28 20.72
C ALA A 382 30.34 16.80 20.72
N THR A 383 31.16 16.41 21.70
CA THR A 383 31.64 15.02 21.85
C THR A 383 30.49 14.06 22.18
N TYR A 384 29.55 14.46 23.04
CA TYR A 384 28.35 13.67 23.33
C TYR A 384 27.44 13.51 22.11
N ASP A 385 27.18 14.58 21.36
CA ASP A 385 26.34 14.53 20.16
C ASP A 385 26.97 13.69 19.05
N LYS A 386 28.30 13.76 18.86
CA LYS A 386 29.04 12.84 17.99
C LYS A 386 28.81 11.39 18.38
N ALA A 387 28.90 11.07 19.68
CA ALA A 387 28.68 9.72 20.19
C ALA A 387 27.21 9.29 20.05
N ARG A 388 26.25 10.21 20.23
CA ARG A 388 24.82 9.90 20.19
C ARG A 388 24.29 9.68 18.77
N TYR A 389 24.66 10.55 17.85
CA TYR A 389 24.14 10.53 16.48
C TYR A 389 25.02 9.75 15.50
N GLY A 390 26.22 9.33 15.91
CA GLY A 390 27.11 8.50 15.10
C GLY A 390 27.60 9.17 13.81
N ALA A 391 27.51 10.50 13.73
CA ALA A 391 27.76 11.27 12.52
C ALA A 391 29.26 11.51 12.23
N MET A 392 30.15 11.29 13.21
CA MET A 392 31.61 11.50 13.06
C MET A 392 32.41 10.51 13.91
N THR A 393 33.62 10.17 13.47
CA THR A 393 34.58 9.35 14.22
C THR A 393 35.11 10.11 15.43
N LEU A 394 35.02 9.50 16.61
CA LEU A 394 35.57 10.01 17.87
C LEU A 394 37.00 9.53 18.04
N THR A 395 37.90 10.45 18.37
CA THR A 395 39.26 10.12 18.78
C THR A 395 39.30 9.67 20.24
N GLU A 396 40.30 8.86 20.61
CA GLU A 396 40.48 8.42 22.00
C GLU A 396 40.74 9.61 22.94
N GLU A 397 41.46 10.62 22.46
CA GLU A 397 41.74 11.85 23.22
C GLU A 397 40.46 12.65 23.52
N GLU A 398 39.54 12.78 22.54
CA GLU A 398 38.21 13.37 22.78
C GLU A 398 37.41 12.56 23.82
N GLY A 399 37.51 11.22 23.79
CA GLY A 399 36.87 10.35 24.77
C GLY A 399 37.40 10.53 26.19
N ARG A 400 38.73 10.61 26.37
CA ARG A 400 39.35 10.84 27.68
C ARG A 400 39.03 12.23 28.22
N ARG A 401 39.14 13.26 27.39
CA ARG A 401 38.80 14.64 27.80
C ARG A 401 37.33 14.75 28.23
N PHE A 402 36.42 14.05 27.55
CA PHE A 402 35.01 14.00 27.94
C PHE A 402 34.81 13.35 29.32
N GLU A 403 35.54 12.27 29.60
CA GLU A 403 35.50 11.61 30.92
C GLU A 403 36.08 12.51 32.01
N ASP A 404 37.20 13.18 31.75
CA ASP A 404 37.84 14.12 32.68
C ASP A 404 36.91 15.30 33.00
N ASP A 405 36.25 15.89 31.99
CA ASP A 405 35.30 16.98 32.19
C ASP A 405 34.09 16.55 33.05
N LEU A 406 33.57 15.34 32.84
CA LEU A 406 32.48 14.79 33.67
C LEU A 406 32.95 14.50 35.11
N ASN A 407 34.17 14.01 35.28
CA ASN A 407 34.77 13.76 36.59
C ASN A 407 34.99 15.06 37.36
N GLU A 408 35.43 16.15 36.71
CA GLU A 408 35.58 17.47 37.36
C GLU A 408 34.22 17.96 37.90
N ILE A 409 33.15 17.80 37.14
CA ILE A 409 31.80 18.17 37.55
C ILE A 409 31.32 17.28 38.70
N ARG A 410 31.55 15.96 38.61
CA ARG A 410 31.22 15.02 39.69
C ARG A 410 31.92 15.41 40.98
N ASP A 411 33.22 15.66 40.91
CA ASP A 411 34.04 15.96 42.09
C ASP A 411 33.62 17.29 42.74
N LYS A 412 33.29 18.29 41.92
CA LYS A 412 32.88 19.61 42.39
C LYS A 412 31.47 19.64 42.98
N TYR A 413 30.51 18.90 42.41
CA TYR A 413 29.09 19.06 42.75
C TYR A 413 28.47 17.86 43.47
N PHE A 414 29.02 16.64 43.33
CA PHE A 414 28.40 15.43 43.90
C PHE A 414 29.08 14.99 45.22
N THR A 415 30.34 15.36 45.43
CA THR A 415 31.16 14.89 46.56
C THR A 415 30.94 15.64 47.88
N ASN A 416 30.01 16.60 47.95
CA ASN A 416 29.78 17.39 49.17
C ASN A 416 28.83 16.70 50.17
N ARG A 417 29.14 15.44 50.51
CA ARG A 417 28.61 14.74 51.69
C ARG A 417 29.76 14.07 52.45
N ARG A 418 30.35 14.82 53.38
CA ARG A 418 30.77 14.25 54.66
C ARG A 418 29.75 14.61 55.70
#